data_AF-A0A5S9F2Q5-F1
#
_entry.id   AF-A0A5S9F2Q5-F1
#
_cell.length_a   1.000
_cell.length_b   1.000
_cell.length_c   1.000
_cell.angle_alpha   90.00
_cell.angle_beta   90.00
_cell.angle_gamma   90.00
#
_symmetry.space_group_name_H-M   'P 1'
#
loop_
_entity.id
_entity.type
_entity.pdbx_description
1 polymer ?
#
loop_
_entity_poly.entity_id
_entity_poly.type
_entity_poly.pdbx_seq_one_letter_code
_entity_poly.pdbx_strand_id
1 'polypeptide(L)'
;MRKTILAVVFMSIISIVIFFGPNEKRNITNQICPVMTAEKIDPNIYYDYNGQRVYLCCKRCIKKFSAAPQKYMKNFRVDTPLQVQQGFREKLTSFVGKLHPISVHFPIALFFAAVLGEILSLLYNKQLQQAINYCFNIAAISSVIAVVLGWCAHISSTYKNELHTVANYHKVMGILTAILIITVSVLNSKKQTASQTQLEKLYWPCILITSIIIGITGFLGSSLIFGLGHYNW
;
A
#
# COMPACT_ATOMS: atom_id res chain seq x y z
N MET A 1 6.64 17.44 -26.36
CA MET A 1 6.27 18.13 -25.10
C MET A 1 5.34 17.30 -24.20
N ARG A 2 4.16 16.84 -24.64
CA ARG A 2 3.22 16.03 -23.81
C ARG A 2 3.82 14.73 -23.22
N LYS A 3 4.69 14.04 -23.98
CA LYS A 3 5.34 12.77 -23.56
C LYS A 3 6.45 12.96 -22.53
N THR A 4 7.10 14.12 -22.52
CA THR A 4 8.20 14.45 -21.61
C THR A 4 7.69 14.85 -20.23
N ILE A 5 6.55 15.56 -20.19
CA ILE A 5 5.90 15.98 -18.93
C ILE A 5 5.37 14.77 -18.15
N LEU A 6 4.75 13.79 -18.83
CA LEU A 6 4.24 12.58 -18.16
C LEU A 6 5.36 11.71 -17.58
N ALA A 7 6.49 11.60 -18.29
CA ALA A 7 7.67 10.86 -17.82
C ALA A 7 8.39 11.56 -16.66
N VAL A 8 8.45 12.90 -16.67
CA VAL A 8 9.05 13.71 -15.59
C VAL A 8 8.18 13.69 -14.34
N VAL A 9 6.86 13.80 -14.46
CA VAL A 9 5.91 13.69 -13.34
C VAL A 9 5.93 12.28 -12.73
N PHE A 10 6.06 11.24 -13.56
CA PHE A 10 6.21 9.87 -13.10
C PHE A 10 7.52 9.64 -12.31
N MET A 11 8.65 10.13 -12.83
CA MET A 11 9.95 10.00 -12.17
C MET A 11 10.05 10.83 -10.87
N SER A 12 9.48 12.03 -10.84
CA SER A 12 9.53 12.90 -9.65
C SER A 12 8.60 12.43 -8.53
N ILE A 13 7.49 11.75 -8.82
CA ILE A 13 6.62 11.19 -7.78
C ILE A 13 7.16 9.85 -7.24
N ILE A 14 7.82 9.04 -8.08
CA ILE A 14 8.57 7.86 -7.63
C ILE A 14 9.66 8.25 -6.61
N SER A 15 10.38 9.34 -6.86
CA SER A 15 11.36 9.86 -5.90
C SER A 15 10.74 10.29 -4.57
N ILE A 16 9.53 10.87 -4.56
CA ILE A 16 8.84 11.28 -3.33
C ILE A 16 8.38 10.08 -2.49
N VAL A 17 7.86 9.02 -3.12
CA VAL A 17 7.43 7.79 -2.43
C VAL A 17 8.64 7.04 -1.83
N ILE A 18 9.80 7.09 -2.48
CA ILE A 18 11.04 6.49 -1.97
C ILE A 18 11.66 7.35 -0.85
N PHE A 19 11.62 8.68 -0.95
CA PHE A 19 12.24 9.59 0.02
C PHE A 19 11.43 9.73 1.33
N PHE A 20 10.11 9.56 1.29
CA PHE A 20 9.26 9.45 2.49
C PHE A 20 9.05 8.00 2.92
N GLY A 21 10.17 7.28 3.06
CA GLY A 21 10.21 5.93 3.63
C GLY A 21 9.49 5.82 4.99
N PRO A 22 9.10 4.61 5.39
CA PRO A 22 8.14 4.38 6.46
C PRO A 22 8.73 4.83 7.80
N ASN A 23 8.17 5.88 8.39
CA ASN A 23 8.30 6.12 9.82
C ASN A 23 7.21 5.28 10.50
N GLU A 24 7.46 3.97 10.58
CA GLU A 24 6.58 3.00 11.24
C GLU A 24 6.42 3.43 12.71
N LYS A 25 5.32 4.10 13.03
CA LYS A 25 4.99 4.46 14.41
C LYS A 25 4.74 3.16 15.16
N ARG A 26 5.78 2.68 15.85
CA ARG A 26 5.71 1.49 16.71
C ARG A 26 4.70 1.77 17.82
N ASN A 27 3.68 0.93 17.91
CA ASN A 27 2.68 1.00 18.98
C ASN A 27 3.35 0.50 20.27
N ILE A 28 4.02 1.41 20.99
CA ILE A 28 4.69 1.12 22.25
C ILE A 28 3.62 0.94 23.34
N THR A 29 3.51 -0.28 23.85
CA THR A 29 2.47 -0.72 24.80
C THR A 29 2.81 -0.45 26.26
N ASN A 30 4.09 -0.20 26.57
CA ASN A 30 4.61 0.08 27.90
C ASN A 30 5.89 0.92 27.78
N GLN A 31 6.13 1.85 28.69
CA GLN A 31 7.33 2.72 28.72
C GLN A 31 8.42 2.17 29.64
N ILE A 32 8.04 1.36 30.63
CA ILE A 32 8.92 0.78 31.63
C ILE A 32 9.08 -0.72 31.39
N CYS A 33 10.30 -1.23 31.51
CA CYS A 33 10.60 -2.64 31.36
C CYS A 33 10.00 -3.48 32.51
N PRO A 34 9.15 -4.50 32.25
CA PRO A 34 8.56 -5.32 33.32
C PRO A 34 9.56 -6.21 34.07
N VAL A 35 10.71 -6.49 33.44
CA VAL A 35 11.81 -7.26 34.03
C VAL A 35 12.72 -6.37 34.89
N MET A 36 12.91 -5.11 34.48
CA MET A 36 13.72 -4.11 35.18
C MET A 36 12.91 -2.83 35.34
N THR A 37 12.12 -2.74 36.41
CA THR A 37 11.12 -1.68 36.60
C THR A 37 11.69 -0.28 36.80
N ALA A 38 13.01 -0.13 36.94
CA ALA A 38 13.71 1.16 36.99
C ALA A 38 14.20 1.63 35.60
N GLU A 39 14.14 0.77 34.59
CA GLU A 39 14.70 1.03 33.26
C GLU A 39 13.61 1.32 32.23
N LYS A 40 13.92 2.27 31.34
CA LYS A 40 13.10 2.54 30.15
C LYS A 40 13.25 1.42 29.12
N ILE A 41 12.21 1.21 28.32
CA ILE A 41 12.22 0.22 27.24
C ILE A 41 13.11 0.63 26.05
N ASP A 42 13.54 -0.35 25.27
CA ASP A 42 14.06 -0.14 23.91
C ASP A 42 12.96 -0.57 22.92
N PRO A 43 12.46 0.33 22.05
CA PRO A 43 11.42 0.01 21.07
C PRO A 43 11.81 -1.06 20.04
N ASN A 44 13.09 -1.46 19.96
CA ASN A 44 13.59 -2.56 19.11
C ASN A 44 13.59 -3.91 19.83
N ILE A 45 13.36 -3.93 21.14
CA ILE A 45 13.50 -5.12 21.98
C ILE A 45 12.14 -5.42 22.59
N TYR A 46 11.48 -6.46 22.07
CA TYR A 46 10.13 -6.83 22.49
C TYR A 46 9.96 -8.35 22.54
N TYR A 47 8.90 -8.77 23.22
CA TYR A 47 8.45 -10.15 23.27
C TYR A 47 6.91 -10.16 23.20
N ASP A 48 6.35 -10.97 22.31
CA ASP A 48 4.90 -11.10 22.15
C ASP A 48 4.38 -12.23 23.05
N TYR A 49 3.47 -11.91 23.97
CA TYR A 49 2.88 -12.86 24.93
C TYR A 49 1.36 -12.69 24.99
N ASN A 50 0.60 -13.77 24.78
CA ASN A 50 -0.89 -13.76 24.79
C ASN A 50 -1.52 -12.68 23.90
N GLY A 51 -0.93 -12.43 22.72
CA GLY A 51 -1.42 -11.40 21.78
C GLY A 51 -1.06 -9.95 22.17
N GLN A 52 -0.30 -9.75 23.23
CA GLN A 52 0.20 -8.45 23.67
C GLN A 52 1.72 -8.34 23.45
N ARG A 53 2.14 -7.28 22.75
CA ARG A 53 3.57 -6.96 22.61
C ARG A 53 4.07 -6.32 23.89
N VAL A 54 5.19 -6.83 24.43
CA VAL A 54 5.80 -6.34 25.67
C VAL A 54 7.19 -5.84 25.34
N TYR A 55 7.43 -4.53 25.49
CA TYR A 55 8.74 -3.93 25.25
C TYR A 55 9.66 -4.08 26.47
N LEU A 56 10.94 -4.31 26.21
CA LEU A 56 11.97 -4.61 27.19
C LEU A 56 13.19 -3.71 26.96
N CYS A 57 14.00 -3.50 27.99
CA CYS A 57 15.18 -2.62 27.88
C CYS A 57 16.40 -3.28 27.19
N CYS A 58 16.51 -4.62 27.20
CA CYS A 58 17.67 -5.31 26.63
C CYS A 58 17.42 -6.78 26.25
N LYS A 59 18.31 -7.37 25.44
CA LYS A 59 18.25 -8.80 25.03
C LYS A 59 18.31 -9.79 26.20
N ARG A 60 18.96 -9.42 27.31
CA ARG A 60 18.99 -10.26 28.53
C ARG A 60 17.60 -10.32 29.18
N CYS A 61 16.85 -9.23 29.13
CA CYS A 61 15.47 -9.17 29.61
C CYS A 61 14.54 -10.04 28.75
N ILE A 62 14.78 -10.18 27.44
CA ILE A 62 14.02 -11.14 26.60
C ILE A 62 14.15 -12.55 27.17
N LYS A 63 15.39 -13.02 27.40
CA LYS A 63 15.63 -14.37 27.94
C LYS A 63 14.97 -14.59 29.30
N LYS A 64 15.05 -13.58 30.18
CA LYS A 64 14.41 -13.64 31.51
C LYS A 64 12.88 -13.66 31.40
N PHE A 65 12.32 -12.82 30.54
CA PHE A 65 10.90 -12.72 30.32
C PHE A 65 10.34 -14.01 29.72
N SER A 66 10.97 -14.56 28.67
CA SER A 66 10.54 -15.79 28.01
C SER A 66 10.61 -17.03 28.91
N ALA A 67 11.53 -17.04 29.88
CA ALA A 67 11.66 -18.14 30.83
C ALA A 67 10.56 -18.17 31.90
N ALA A 68 10.01 -17.01 32.28
CA ALA A 68 8.91 -16.93 33.26
C ALA A 68 7.97 -15.74 32.99
N PRO A 69 7.18 -15.74 31.90
CA PRO A 69 6.39 -14.58 31.48
C PRO A 69 5.37 -14.12 32.53
N GLN A 70 4.67 -15.07 33.14
CA GLN A 70 3.64 -14.80 34.16
C GLN A 70 4.20 -14.04 35.37
N LYS A 71 5.46 -14.27 35.74
CA LYS A 71 6.13 -13.58 36.85
C LYS A 71 6.24 -12.08 36.58
N TYR A 72 6.64 -11.70 35.37
CA TYR A 72 6.91 -10.30 35.01
C TYR A 72 5.65 -9.57 34.52
N MET A 73 4.61 -10.30 34.13
CA MET A 73 3.31 -9.72 33.80
C MET A 73 2.64 -9.00 34.96
N LYS A 74 2.96 -9.35 36.21
CA LYS A 74 2.51 -8.59 37.38
C LYS A 74 3.05 -7.16 37.42
N ASN A 75 4.23 -6.94 36.83
CA ASN A 75 4.88 -5.64 36.74
C ASN A 75 4.55 -4.91 35.44
N PHE A 76 3.88 -5.58 34.51
CA PHE A 76 3.56 -5.01 33.23
C PHE A 76 2.39 -4.04 33.40
N ARG A 77 2.72 -2.76 33.20
CA ARG A 77 1.74 -1.69 33.16
C ARG A 77 1.58 -1.32 31.69
N VAL A 78 0.37 -1.48 31.19
CA VAL A 78 -0.01 -0.77 29.97
C VAL A 78 -0.04 0.69 30.37
N ASP A 79 1.04 1.38 30.06
CA ASP A 79 0.95 2.83 29.97
C ASP A 79 0.02 3.03 28.79
N THR A 80 -1.23 3.40 29.07
CA THR A 80 -2.28 3.72 28.07
C THR A 80 -1.55 4.26 26.85
N PRO A 81 -1.61 3.57 25.68
CA PRO A 81 -0.72 3.86 24.57
C PRO A 81 -0.76 5.35 24.44
N LEU A 82 0.37 6.02 24.70
CA LEU A 82 0.43 7.48 24.77
C LEU A 82 -0.41 7.90 23.59
N GLN A 83 -1.59 8.49 23.85
CA GLN A 83 -2.28 9.21 22.82
C GLN A 83 -1.32 10.35 22.58
N VAL A 84 -0.31 10.10 21.74
CA VAL A 84 0.62 11.08 21.21
C VAL A 84 -0.35 12.14 20.76
N GLN A 85 -0.40 13.24 21.52
CA GLN A 85 -1.38 14.30 21.34
C GLN A 85 -1.32 14.63 19.86
N GLN A 86 -2.30 14.13 19.09
CA GLN A 86 -2.08 13.95 17.67
C GLN A 86 -1.94 15.36 17.12
N GLY A 87 -0.73 15.68 16.65
CA GLY A 87 -0.48 16.94 15.99
C GLY A 87 -1.45 17.09 14.83
N PHE A 88 -1.70 18.32 14.42
CA PHE A 88 -2.56 18.59 13.26
C PHE A 88 -2.16 17.74 12.03
N ARG A 89 -0.85 17.48 11.85
CA ARG A 89 -0.29 16.67 10.77
C ARG A 89 -0.68 15.18 10.85
N GLU A 90 -0.71 14.59 12.04
CA GLU A 90 -1.17 13.21 12.24
C GLU A 90 -2.66 13.06 11.96
N LYS A 91 -3.48 13.99 12.48
CA LYS A 91 -4.93 14.00 12.23
C LYS A 91 -5.21 14.14 10.74
N LEU A 92 -4.49 15.04 10.07
CA LEU A 92 -4.59 15.24 8.63
C LEU A 92 -4.17 13.97 7.86
N THR A 93 -3.04 13.36 8.20
CA THR A 93 -2.58 12.11 7.57
C THR A 93 -3.60 10.98 7.72
N SER A 94 -4.16 10.83 8.92
CA SER A 94 -5.20 9.83 9.19
C SER A 94 -6.48 10.10 8.41
N PHE A 95 -6.94 11.35 8.39
CA PHE A 95 -8.13 11.75 7.64
C PHE A 95 -7.97 11.52 6.14
N VAL A 96 -6.86 11.97 5.57
CA VAL A 96 -6.54 11.79 4.15
C VAL A 96 -6.40 10.32 3.80
N GLY A 97 -5.78 9.51 4.66
CA GLY A 97 -5.67 8.06 4.48
C GLY A 97 -7.03 7.34 4.39
N LYS A 98 -8.07 7.83 5.08
CA LYS A 98 -9.43 7.27 4.98
C LYS A 98 -10.05 7.43 3.59
N LEU A 99 -9.53 8.32 2.75
CA LEU A 99 -9.95 8.48 1.36
C LEU A 99 -9.29 7.46 0.42
N HIS A 100 -8.37 6.62 0.90
CA HIS A 100 -7.74 5.61 0.05
C HIS A 100 -8.78 4.67 -0.63
N PRO A 101 -9.73 4.04 0.09
CA PRO A 101 -10.72 3.17 -0.55
C PRO A 101 -11.58 3.87 -1.59
N ILE A 102 -11.92 5.16 -1.43
CA ILE A 102 -12.70 5.87 -2.45
C ILE A 102 -11.85 6.13 -3.70
N SER A 103 -10.58 6.50 -3.49
CA SER A 103 -9.66 6.85 -4.58
C SER A 103 -9.28 5.68 -5.48
N VAL A 104 -9.28 4.43 -4.98
CA VAL A 104 -8.89 3.25 -5.78
C VAL A 104 -9.93 2.87 -6.83
N HIS A 105 -11.19 3.26 -6.68
CA HIS A 105 -12.24 2.89 -7.63
C HIS A 105 -12.04 3.57 -8.99
N PHE A 106 -11.52 4.80 -9.01
CA PHE A 106 -11.26 5.55 -10.24
C PHE A 106 -10.24 4.88 -11.17
N PRO A 107 -8.99 4.62 -10.77
CA PRO A 107 -7.99 4.02 -11.64
C PRO A 107 -8.40 2.61 -12.08
N ILE A 108 -9.02 1.82 -11.19
CA ILE A 108 -9.47 0.46 -11.51
C ILE A 108 -10.58 0.49 -12.56
N ALA A 109 -11.63 1.29 -12.35
CA ALA A 109 -12.74 1.38 -13.30
C ALA A 109 -12.30 1.92 -14.66
N LEU A 110 -11.49 2.98 -14.69
CA LEU A 110 -11.00 3.57 -15.93
C LEU A 110 -10.06 2.62 -16.69
N PHE A 111 -9.20 1.88 -15.98
CA PHE A 111 -8.34 0.88 -16.60
C PHE A 111 -9.16 -0.22 -17.26
N PHE A 112 -10.12 -0.83 -16.56
CA PHE A 112 -10.96 -1.89 -17.14
C PHE A 112 -11.90 -1.38 -18.23
N ALA A 113 -12.42 -0.15 -18.13
CA ALA A 113 -13.15 0.48 -19.22
C ALA A 113 -12.29 0.64 -20.48
N ALA A 114 -11.01 1.00 -20.33
CA ALA A 114 -10.06 1.09 -21.43
C ALA A 114 -9.74 -0.29 -22.03
N VAL A 115 -9.58 -1.33 -21.20
CA VAL A 115 -9.39 -2.71 -21.66
C VAL A 115 -10.59 -3.21 -22.46
N LEU A 116 -11.81 -2.97 -21.97
CA LEU A 116 -13.03 -3.27 -22.71
C LEU A 116 -13.08 -2.49 -24.03
N GLY A 117 -12.70 -1.20 -24.01
CA GLY A 117 -12.59 -0.38 -25.20
C GLY A 117 -11.59 -0.94 -26.23
N GLU A 118 -10.44 -1.44 -25.81
CA GLU A 118 -9.45 -2.10 -26.69
C GLU A 118 -10.04 -3.36 -27.34
N ILE A 119 -10.76 -4.20 -26.58
CA ILE A 119 -11.44 -5.38 -27.13
C ILE A 119 -12.49 -4.96 -28.17
N LEU A 120 -13.34 -3.98 -27.84
CA LEU A 120 -14.34 -3.47 -28.79
C LEU A 120 -13.69 -2.84 -30.03
N SER A 121 -12.54 -2.18 -29.86
CA SER A 121 -11.79 -1.60 -30.97
C SER A 121 -11.17 -2.66 -31.89
N LEU A 122 -10.89 -3.86 -31.40
CA LEU A 122 -10.46 -5.00 -32.22
C LEU A 122 -11.63 -5.65 -32.97
N LEU A 123 -12.81 -5.70 -32.35
CA LEU A 123 -13.99 -6.39 -32.90
C LEU A 123 -14.77 -5.53 -33.91
N TYR A 124 -14.78 -4.21 -33.75
CA TYR A 124 -15.61 -3.31 -34.54
C TYR A 124 -14.78 -2.32 -35.36
N ASN A 125 -14.39 -1.18 -34.77
CA ASN A 125 -13.62 -0.16 -35.46
C ASN A 125 -12.71 0.62 -34.51
N LYS A 126 -11.75 1.36 -35.07
CA LYS A 126 -10.76 2.13 -34.30
C LYS A 126 -11.27 3.46 -33.77
N GLN A 127 -12.57 3.77 -33.86
CA GLN A 127 -13.12 5.07 -33.45
C GLN A 127 -12.97 5.32 -31.94
N LEU A 128 -12.91 4.25 -31.13
CA LEU A 128 -12.76 4.33 -29.67
C LEU A 128 -11.32 4.65 -29.20
N GLN A 129 -10.33 4.67 -30.09
CA GLN A 129 -8.91 4.77 -29.71
C GLN A 129 -8.56 6.05 -28.92
N GLN A 130 -9.23 7.17 -29.20
CA GLN A 130 -9.03 8.40 -28.43
C GLN A 130 -9.58 8.26 -27.01
N ALA A 131 -10.78 7.70 -26.85
CA ALA A 131 -11.40 7.47 -25.55
C ALA A 131 -10.58 6.51 -24.69
N ILE A 132 -10.10 5.40 -25.28
CA ILE A 132 -9.20 4.44 -24.63
C ILE A 132 -7.95 5.14 -24.08
N ASN A 133 -7.35 6.05 -24.87
CA ASN A 133 -6.18 6.79 -24.45
C ASN A 133 -6.46 7.71 -23.26
N TYR A 134 -7.58 8.44 -23.28
CA TYR A 134 -7.97 9.27 -22.16
C TYR A 134 -8.21 8.44 -20.90
N CYS A 135 -8.90 7.29 -21.01
CA CYS A 135 -9.13 6.39 -19.89
C CYS A 135 -7.81 5.90 -19.26
N PHE A 136 -6.86 5.40 -20.06
CA PHE A 136 -5.55 4.98 -19.53
C PHE A 136 -4.76 6.13 -18.90
N ASN A 137 -4.79 7.32 -19.47
CA ASN A 137 -4.07 8.48 -18.93
C ASN A 137 -4.65 8.96 -17.60
N ILE A 138 -5.99 9.00 -17.48
CA ILE A 138 -6.65 9.37 -16.22
C ILE A 138 -6.47 8.26 -15.18
N ALA A 139 -6.51 6.99 -15.59
CA ALA A 139 -6.18 5.86 -14.72
C ALA A 139 -4.75 5.96 -14.17
N ALA A 140 -3.78 6.30 -15.03
CA ALA A 140 -2.39 6.52 -14.63
C ALA A 140 -2.28 7.62 -13.56
N ILE A 141 -2.86 8.80 -13.79
CA ILE A 141 -2.82 9.91 -12.83
C ILE A 141 -3.52 9.56 -11.51
N SER A 142 -4.72 8.98 -11.57
CA SER A 142 -5.49 8.61 -10.38
C SER A 142 -4.86 7.47 -9.58
N SER A 143 -4.13 6.55 -10.23
CA SER A 143 -3.41 5.47 -9.54
C SER A 143 -2.30 6.01 -8.63
N VAL A 144 -1.64 7.09 -9.04
CA VAL A 144 -0.63 7.77 -8.23
C VAL A 144 -1.27 8.38 -6.97
N ILE A 145 -2.43 9.03 -7.13
CA ILE A 145 -3.19 9.57 -5.99
C ILE A 145 -3.56 8.44 -5.03
N ALA A 146 -4.05 7.31 -5.55
CA ALA A 146 -4.42 6.16 -4.74
C ALA A 146 -3.23 5.57 -3.94
N VAL A 147 -2.03 5.50 -4.53
CA VAL A 147 -0.80 5.07 -3.84
C VAL A 147 -0.41 6.02 -2.72
N VAL A 148 -0.46 7.34 -2.96
CA VAL A 148 -0.16 8.35 -1.94
C VAL A 148 -1.12 8.25 -0.76
N LEU A 149 -2.43 8.19 -1.03
CA LEU A 149 -3.45 8.03 0.00
C LEU A 149 -3.32 6.69 0.74
N GLY A 150 -2.96 5.62 0.02
CA GLY A 150 -2.71 4.30 0.59
C GLY A 150 -1.50 4.28 1.53
N TRP A 151 -0.46 5.04 1.22
CA TRP A 151 0.69 5.22 2.10
C TRP A 151 0.30 5.93 3.40
N CYS A 152 -0.50 6.99 3.31
CA CYS A 152 -1.07 7.68 4.49
C CYS A 152 -1.95 6.75 5.34
N ALA A 153 -2.74 5.89 4.69
CA ALA A 153 -3.57 4.89 5.35
C ALA A 153 -2.72 3.86 6.11
N HIS A 154 -1.67 3.33 5.46
CA HIS A 154 -0.78 2.33 6.05
C HIS A 154 -0.04 2.85 7.28
N ILE A 155 0.47 4.09 7.24
CA ILE A 155 1.13 4.73 8.40
C ILE A 155 0.17 4.90 9.59
N SER A 156 -1.12 5.09 9.32
CA SER A 156 -2.13 5.36 10.35
C SER A 156 -2.75 4.08 10.93
N SER A 157 -2.53 2.92 10.30
CA SER A 157 -3.15 1.64 10.66
C SER A 157 -2.24 0.76 11.51
N THR A 158 -2.80 0.06 12.51
CA THR A 158 -2.11 -0.98 13.28
C THR A 158 -2.76 -2.33 12.99
N TYR A 159 -2.03 -3.27 12.40
CA TYR A 159 -2.52 -4.62 12.10
C TYR A 159 -1.98 -5.66 13.08
N LYS A 160 -2.75 -6.71 13.36
CA LYS A 160 -2.26 -7.91 14.05
C LYS A 160 -1.19 -8.61 13.20
N ASN A 161 -0.30 -9.38 13.83
CA ASN A 161 0.88 -9.99 13.18
C ASN A 161 0.56 -10.72 11.85
N GLU A 162 -0.54 -11.45 11.76
CA GLU A 162 -0.93 -12.16 10.52
C GLU A 162 -1.41 -11.22 9.40
N LEU A 163 -2.20 -10.19 9.74
CA LEU A 163 -2.67 -9.20 8.76
C LEU A 163 -1.59 -8.20 8.36
N HIS A 164 -0.56 -8.02 9.20
CA HIS A 164 0.56 -7.12 8.89
C HIS A 164 1.32 -7.57 7.63
N THR A 165 1.51 -8.87 7.47
CA THR A 165 2.12 -9.46 6.28
C THR A 165 1.27 -9.19 5.04
N VAL A 166 -0.05 -9.41 5.13
CA VAL A 166 -0.99 -9.11 4.04
C VAL A 166 -0.97 -7.63 3.68
N ALA A 167 -0.92 -6.73 4.67
CA ALA A 167 -0.87 -5.30 4.44
C ALA A 167 0.40 -4.86 3.71
N ASN A 168 1.55 -5.49 4.02
CA ASN A 168 2.80 -5.25 3.30
C ASN A 168 2.75 -5.74 1.85
N TYR A 169 2.21 -6.93 1.61
CA TYR A 169 2.02 -7.43 0.24
C TYR A 169 1.06 -6.54 -0.54
N HIS A 170 -0.08 -6.14 0.05
CA HIS A 170 -1.04 -5.23 -0.57
C HIS A 170 -0.38 -3.91 -0.96
N LYS A 171 0.44 -3.32 -0.08
CA LYS A 171 1.18 -2.08 -0.34
C LYS A 171 2.13 -2.20 -1.54
N VAL A 172 2.96 -3.25 -1.56
CA VAL A 172 3.92 -3.47 -2.65
C VAL A 172 3.20 -3.74 -3.98
N MET A 173 2.15 -4.56 -3.95
CA MET A 173 1.35 -4.86 -5.14
C MET A 173 0.57 -3.63 -5.65
N GLY A 174 0.13 -2.75 -4.77
CA GLY A 174 -0.48 -1.47 -5.14
C GLY A 174 0.49 -0.53 -5.87
N ILE A 175 1.75 -0.43 -5.39
CA ILE A 175 2.80 0.34 -6.07
C ILE A 175 3.13 -0.28 -7.44
N LEU A 176 3.27 -1.60 -7.50
CA LEU A 176 3.49 -2.33 -8.76
C LEU A 176 2.35 -2.07 -9.76
N THR A 177 1.10 -2.11 -9.30
CA THR A 177 -0.09 -1.81 -10.10
C THR A 177 -0.01 -0.42 -10.72
N ALA A 178 0.31 0.62 -9.95
CA ALA A 178 0.43 1.98 -10.47
C ALA A 178 1.53 2.09 -11.55
N ILE A 179 2.70 1.49 -11.33
CA ILE A 179 3.81 1.46 -12.30
C ILE A 179 3.36 0.78 -13.61
N LEU A 180 2.66 -0.35 -13.51
CA LEU A 180 2.15 -1.08 -14.66
C LEU A 180 1.09 -0.30 -15.44
N ILE A 181 0.12 0.33 -14.76
CA ILE A 181 -0.89 1.20 -15.39
C ILE A 181 -0.22 2.35 -16.15
N ILE A 182 0.79 2.99 -15.55
CA ILE A 182 1.51 4.09 -16.19
C ILE A 182 2.32 3.59 -17.39
N THR A 183 2.93 2.41 -17.28
CA THR A 183 3.61 1.76 -18.41
C THR A 183 2.65 1.50 -19.57
N VAL A 184 1.45 0.95 -19.28
CA VAL A 184 0.40 0.72 -20.29
C VAL A 184 -0.05 2.03 -20.94
N SER A 185 -0.27 3.10 -20.16
CA SER A 185 -0.62 4.44 -20.66
C SER A 185 0.44 5.01 -21.60
N VAL A 186 1.72 4.86 -21.27
CA VAL A 186 2.85 5.29 -22.11
C VAL A 186 2.94 4.47 -23.40
N LEU A 187 2.81 3.14 -23.31
CA LEU A 187 2.82 2.25 -24.48
C LEU A 187 1.64 2.58 -25.42
N ASN A 188 0.44 2.78 -24.87
CA ASN A 188 -0.73 3.20 -25.64
C ASN A 188 -0.51 4.54 -26.36
N SER A 189 0.01 5.55 -25.63
CA SER A 189 0.33 6.87 -26.20
C SER A 189 1.40 6.81 -27.29
N LYS A 190 2.32 5.84 -27.24
CA LYS A 190 3.34 5.63 -28.29
C LYS A 190 2.76 4.90 -29.49
N LYS A 191 1.97 3.84 -29.29
CA LYS A 191 1.25 3.09 -30.34
C LYS A 191 0.42 4.01 -31.24
N GLN A 192 -0.19 5.06 -30.69
CA GLN A 192 -0.98 6.02 -31.48
C GLN A 192 -0.16 6.99 -32.34
N THR A 193 1.13 7.20 -32.05
CA THR A 193 1.98 8.13 -32.81
C THR A 193 2.98 7.44 -33.73
N ALA A 194 3.31 6.18 -33.46
CA ALA A 194 4.30 5.41 -34.20
C ALA A 194 3.69 4.08 -34.65
N SER A 195 3.74 3.80 -35.96
CA SER A 195 3.31 2.52 -36.54
C SER A 195 4.35 1.41 -36.31
N GLN A 196 4.70 1.17 -35.05
CA GLN A 196 5.78 0.24 -34.68
C GLN A 196 5.22 -1.08 -34.17
N THR A 197 5.30 -2.13 -35.01
CA THR A 197 4.76 -3.48 -34.74
C THR A 197 5.32 -4.13 -33.48
N GLN A 198 6.55 -3.79 -33.06
CA GLN A 198 7.15 -4.31 -31.83
C GLN A 198 6.48 -3.76 -30.56
N LEU A 199 6.00 -2.51 -30.58
CA LEU A 199 5.28 -1.93 -29.43
C LEU A 199 3.94 -2.61 -29.22
N GLU A 200 3.23 -2.98 -30.29
CA GLU A 200 1.97 -3.71 -30.20
C GLU A 200 2.14 -5.10 -29.58
N LYS A 201 3.21 -5.81 -29.93
CA LYS A 201 3.54 -7.13 -29.35
C LYS A 201 3.80 -7.06 -27.84
N LEU A 202 4.40 -5.97 -27.35
CA LEU A 202 4.63 -5.75 -25.92
C LEU A 202 3.38 -5.21 -25.19
N TYR A 203 2.55 -4.42 -25.87
CA TYR A 203 1.39 -3.74 -25.29
C TYR A 203 0.33 -4.70 -24.74
N TRP A 204 -0.08 -5.69 -25.54
CA TRP A 204 -1.11 -6.66 -25.14
C TRP A 204 -0.76 -7.49 -23.90
N PRO A 205 0.43 -8.12 -23.81
CA PRO A 205 0.80 -8.84 -22.60
C PRO A 205 0.93 -7.91 -21.39
N CYS A 206 1.39 -6.66 -21.56
CA CYS A 206 1.41 -5.70 -20.47
C CYS A 206 0.01 -5.40 -19.91
N ILE A 207 -1.01 -5.23 -20.77
CA ILE A 207 -2.39 -5.06 -20.31
C ILE A 207 -2.85 -6.29 -19.52
N LEU A 208 -2.65 -7.49 -20.06
CA LEU A 208 -3.10 -8.73 -19.44
C LEU A 208 -2.47 -8.92 -18.05
N ILE A 209 -1.15 -8.75 -17.95
CA ILE A 209 -0.41 -8.83 -16.69
C ILE A 209 -0.94 -7.79 -15.71
N THR A 210 -1.16 -6.55 -16.15
CA THR A 210 -1.68 -5.48 -15.29
C THR A 210 -3.07 -5.82 -14.75
N SER A 211 -3.98 -6.34 -15.59
CA SER A 211 -5.32 -6.78 -15.17
C SER A 211 -5.26 -7.85 -14.08
N ILE A 212 -4.37 -8.83 -14.21
CA ILE A 212 -4.19 -9.91 -13.22
C ILE A 212 -3.65 -9.33 -11.90
N ILE A 213 -2.64 -8.46 -11.97
CA ILE A 213 -2.05 -7.83 -10.78
C ILE A 213 -3.06 -6.92 -10.06
N ILE A 214 -3.93 -6.21 -10.78
CA ILE A 214 -5.04 -5.45 -10.18
C ILE A 214 -5.97 -6.39 -9.41
N GLY A 215 -6.33 -7.55 -9.98
CA GLY A 215 -7.14 -8.56 -9.31
C GLY A 215 -6.52 -9.07 -8.01
N ILE A 216 -5.22 -9.43 -8.04
CA ILE A 216 -4.47 -9.86 -6.86
C ILE A 216 -4.41 -8.74 -5.81
N THR A 217 -4.14 -7.50 -6.22
CA THR A 217 -4.10 -6.35 -5.32
C THR A 217 -5.45 -6.10 -4.66
N GLY A 218 -6.54 -6.25 -5.41
CA GLY A 218 -7.91 -6.16 -4.93
C GLY A 218 -8.24 -7.24 -3.90
N PHE A 219 -7.86 -8.49 -4.16
CA PHE A 219 -8.01 -9.60 -3.21
C PHE A 219 -7.25 -9.36 -1.90
N LEU A 220 -6.02 -8.87 -1.97
CA LEU A 220 -5.24 -8.50 -0.78
C LEU A 220 -5.91 -7.35 -0.02
N GLY A 221 -6.48 -6.38 -0.73
CA GLY A 221 -7.23 -5.26 -0.14
C GLY A 221 -8.50 -5.72 0.58
N SER A 222 -9.30 -6.60 -0.03
CA SER A 222 -10.50 -7.15 0.62
C SER A 222 -10.15 -7.99 1.85
N SER A 223 -9.05 -8.74 1.80
CA SER A 223 -8.54 -9.52 2.94
C SER A 223 -8.21 -8.66 4.17
N LEU A 224 -7.82 -7.39 3.99
CA LEU A 224 -7.56 -6.47 5.11
C LEU A 224 -8.84 -6.01 5.81
N ILE A 225 -9.96 -6.01 5.10
CA ILE A 225 -11.26 -5.56 5.61
C ILE A 225 -12.06 -6.74 6.18
N PHE A 226 -12.10 -7.85 5.44
CA PHE A 226 -12.95 -9.01 5.74
C PHE A 226 -12.19 -10.19 6.37
N GLY A 227 -10.86 -10.15 6.42
CA GLY A 227 -10.01 -11.24 6.93
C GLY A 227 -9.62 -12.27 5.86
N LEU A 228 -8.67 -13.16 6.16
CA LEU A 228 -8.12 -14.11 5.17
C LEU A 228 -9.14 -15.17 4.68
N GLY A 229 -10.09 -15.56 5.54
CA GLY A 229 -11.10 -16.59 5.23
C GLY A 229 -12.39 -16.06 4.63
N HIS A 230 -12.41 -14.83 4.10
CA HIS A 230 -13.66 -14.16 3.68
C HIS A 230 -14.37 -14.79 2.47
N TYR A 231 -13.76 -15.78 1.81
CA TYR A 231 -14.40 -16.59 0.76
C TYR A 231 -14.78 -18.01 1.22
N ASN A 232 -14.52 -18.37 2.48
CA ASN A 232 -14.99 -19.63 3.02
C ASN A 232 -16.49 -19.50 3.30
N TRP A 233 -17.31 -20.11 2.44
CA TRP A 233 -18.75 -20.26 2.62
C TRP A 233 -19.07 -21.49 3.47
#